data_AF-A0A0J1IR71-F1
#
_entry.id   AF-A0A0J1IR71-F1
#
_cell.length_a   1.000
_cell.length_b   1.000
_cell.length_c   1.000
_cell.angle_alpha   90.00
_cell.angle_beta   90.00
_cell.angle_gamma   90.00
#
_symmetry.space_group_name_H-M   'P 1'
#
loop_
_entity.id
_entity.type
_entity.pdbx_description
1 polymer ?
#
loop_
_entity_poly.entity_id
_entity_poly.type
_entity_poly.pdbx_seq_one_letter_code
_entity_poly.pdbx_strand_id
1 'polypeptide(L)' 'MRVMKVCHACDRILGEIELDDLTSADSDSIMDIVGNVSYTLCPDCLNELKTESGNVFH' A
#
# COMPACT_ATOMS: atom_id res chain seq x y z
N MET A 1 -1.34 -17.46 -7.53
CA MET A 1 -0.94 -17.40 -6.08
C MET A 1 -1.61 -16.18 -5.48
N ARG A 2 -2.14 -16.23 -4.25
CA ARG A 2 -2.76 -15.06 -3.62
C ARG A 2 -1.75 -14.32 -2.76
N VAL A 3 -1.77 -13.00 -2.86
CA VAL A 3 -0.95 -12.08 -2.08
C VAL A 3 -1.86 -11.25 -1.19
N MET A 4 -1.51 -11.16 0.09
CA MET A 4 -2.26 -10.41 1.07
C MET A 4 -1.79 -8.96 1.07
N LYS A 5 -2.70 -8.00 0.89
CA LYS A 5 -2.39 -6.58 0.87
C LYS A 5 -2.53 -6.01 2.29
N VAL A 6 -1.46 -5.43 2.82
CA VAL A 6 -1.39 -4.93 4.19
C VAL A 6 -0.90 -3.48 4.19
N CYS A 7 -1.44 -2.67 5.11
CA CYS A 7 -0.94 -1.32 5.33
C CYS A 7 0.41 -1.37 6.05
N HIS A 8 1.45 -0.73 5.51
CA HIS A 8 2.77 -0.67 6.11
C HIS A 8 2.82 0.16 7.41
N ALA A 9 1.87 1.08 7.61
CA ALA A 9 1.89 2.00 8.75
C ALA A 9 1.06 1.52 9.95
N CYS A 10 0.00 0.75 9.72
CA CYS A 10 -0.95 0.36 10.76
C CYS A 10 -1.32 -1.14 10.75
N ASP A 11 -0.62 -1.94 9.93
CA ASP A 11 -0.81 -3.39 9.78
C ASP A 11 -2.24 -3.82 9.40
N ARG A 12 -3.08 -2.87 8.98
CA ARG A 12 -4.46 -3.15 8.57
C ARG A 12 -4.47 -3.97 7.29
N ILE A 13 -5.24 -5.06 7.31
CA ILE A 13 -5.51 -5.88 6.13
C ILE A 13 -6.42 -5.11 5.17
N LEU A 14 -5.95 -4.90 3.95
CA LEU A 14 -6.66 -4.15 2.90
C LEU A 14 -7.38 -5.07 1.90
N GLY A 15 -6.97 -6.34 1.84
CA GLY A 15 -7.61 -7.36 1.02
C GLY A 15 -6.63 -8.41 0.53
N GLU A 16 -7.09 -9.24 -0.40
CA GLU A 16 -6.27 -10.20 -1.14
C GLU A 16 -6.27 -9.82 -2.62
N ILE A 17 -5.13 -10.02 -3.27
CA ILE A 17 -4.97 -9.85 -4.72
C ILE A 17 -4.36 -11.11 -5.33
N GLU A 18 -4.76 -11.45 -6.55
CA GLU A 18 -4.10 -12.52 -7.28
C GLU A 18 -2.76 -11.99 -7.84
N LEU A 19 -1.70 -12.79 -7.70
CA LEU A 19 -0.37 -12.42 -8.18
C LEU A 19 -0.37 -12.08 -9.68
N ASP A 20 -1.26 -12.69 -10.45
CA ASP A 20 -1.38 -12.45 -11.89
C ASP A 20 -1.91 -11.04 -12.19
N ASP A 21 -2.76 -10.49 -11.32
CA ASP A 21 -3.27 -9.11 -11.40
C ASP A 21 -2.19 -8.07 -11.09
N LEU A 22 -1.16 -8.43 -10.31
CA LEU A 22 -0.03 -7.56 -10.00
C LEU A 22 0.93 -7.36 -11.17
N THR A 23 0.93 -8.30 -12.13
CA THR A 23 1.78 -8.23 -13.32
C THR A 23 1.11 -7.51 -14.50
N SER A 24 -0.20 -7.28 -14.43
CA SER A 24 -1.00 -6.73 -15.53
C SER A 24 -1.45 -5.29 -15.31
N ALA A 25 -1.45 -4.79 -14.07
CA ALA A 25 -1.77 -3.40 -13.76
C ALA A 25 -0.51 -2.52 -13.79
N ASP A 26 -0.59 -1.41 -14.53
CA ASP A 26 0.45 -0.38 -14.67
C ASP A 26 1.25 -0.17 -13.37
N SER A 27 2.55 -0.40 -13.47
CA SER A 27 3.53 -0.53 -12.40
C SER A 27 3.89 0.82 -11.73
N ASP A 28 2.92 1.68 -11.47
CA ASP A 28 3.12 2.94 -10.73
C ASP A 28 2.94 2.77 -9.21
N SER A 29 2.55 1.57 -8.77
CA SER A 29 2.50 1.22 -7.35
C SER A 29 3.81 0.52 -6.97
N ILE A 30 4.79 1.25 -6.42
CA ILE A 30 5.95 0.63 -5.78
C ILE A 30 5.40 -0.22 -4.64
N MET A 31 5.42 -1.54 -4.83
CA MET A 31 4.76 -2.49 -3.95
C MET A 31 5.81 -3.50 -3.52
N ASP A 32 6.20 -3.44 -2.24
CA ASP A 32 7.21 -4.34 -1.70
C ASP A 32 6.53 -5.67 -1.35
N ILE A 33 6.99 -6.76 -1.96
CA ILE A 33 6.43 -8.10 -1.77
C ILE A 33 7.44 -8.93 -0.98
N VAL A 34 7.10 -9.25 0.26
CA VAL A 34 7.88 -10.16 1.11
C VAL A 34 7.09 -11.45 1.28
N GLY A 35 7.48 -12.49 0.56
CA GLY A 35 6.75 -13.75 0.49
C GLY A 35 5.38 -13.58 -0.17
N ASN A 36 4.31 -13.78 0.59
CA ASN A 36 2.91 -13.70 0.15
C ASN A 36 2.19 -12.47 0.73
N VAL A 37 2.95 -11.47 1.19
CA VAL A 37 2.43 -10.19 1.69
C VAL A 37 2.92 -9.05 0.81
N SER A 38 1.99 -8.20 0.40
CA SER A 38 2.21 -6.95 -0.33
C SER A 38 1.95 -5.78 0.61
N TYR A 39 2.94 -4.90 0.75
CA TYR A 39 2.84 -3.71 1.58
C TYR A 39 2.47 -2.47 0.76
N THR A 40 1.55 -1.66 1.30
CA THR A 40 1.14 -0.37 0.72
C THR A 40 0.66 0.57 1.84
N LEU A 41 0.23 1.79 1.54
CA LEU A 41 -0.48 2.65 2.51
C LEU A 41 -1.99 2.56 2.32
N CYS A 42 -2.73 2.41 3.42
CA CYS A 42 -4.18 2.56 3.38
C CYS A 42 -4.57 4.04 3.17
N PRO A 43 -5.79 4.33 2.69
CA PRO A 43 -6.24 5.71 2.50
C PRO A 43 -6.13 6.57 3.76
N ASP A 44 -6.36 5.98 4.94
CA ASP A 44 -6.28 6.68 6.22
C ASP A 44 -4.84 7.15 6.50
N CYS A 45 -3.88 6.23 6.49
CA CYS A 45 -2.47 6.56 6.71
C CYS A 45 -1.88 7.42 5.59
N LEU A 46 -2.34 7.25 4.34
CA LEU A 46 -1.94 8.11 3.23
C LEU A 46 -2.45 9.55 3.43
N ASN A 47 -3.68 9.71 3.93
CA ASN A 47 -4.24 11.02 4.22
C ASN A 47 -3.55 11.68 5.42
N GLU A 48 -3.22 10.93 6.47
CA GLU A 48 -2.39 11.42 7.58
C GLU A 48 -1.05 11.94 7.07
N LEU A 49 -0.34 11.15 6.25
CA LEU A 49 0.95 11.55 5.67
C LEU A 49 0.83 12.82 4.82
N LYS A 50 -0.22 12.93 3.99
CA LYS A 50 -0.49 14.14 3.20
C LYS A 50 -0.83 15.35 4.08
N THR A 51 -1.53 15.13 5.19
CA THR A 51 -1.90 16.18 6.15
C THR A 51 -0.67 16.70 6.89
N GLU A 52 0.24 15.82 7.29
CA GLU A 52 1.52 16.21 7.89
C GLU A 52 2.45 16.93 6.91
N SER A 53 2.42 16.53 5.63
CA SER A 53 3.15 17.21 4.55
C SER A 53 2.60 18.62 4.23
N GLY A 54 1.39 18.94 4.70
CA GLY A 54 0.74 20.24 4.54
C GLY A 54 1.19 21.31 5.54
N ASN A 55 1.95 20.94 6.58
CA ASN A 55 2.60 21.91 7.47
C ASN A 55 3.92 22.39 6.86
N VAL A 56 3.82 23.07 5.72
CA VAL A 56 4.87 23.99 5.29
C VAL A 56 4.86 25.13 6.31
N PHE A 57 5.96 25.23 7.07
CA PHE A 57 6.27 26.37 7.92
C PHE A 57 5.92 27.67 7.19
N HIS A 58 4.99 28.45 7.74
CA HIS A 58 4.78 29.84 7.37
C HIS A 58 4.68 30.67 8.65
#